data_AF-A0A430L7B0-F1
#
_entry.id   AF-A0A430L7B0-F1
#
_cell.length_a   1.000
_cell.length_b   1.000
_cell.length_c   1.000
_cell.angle_alpha   90.00
_cell.angle_beta   90.00
_cell.angle_gamma   90.00
#
_symmetry.space_group_name_H-M   'P 1'
#
loop_
_entity.id
_entity.type
_entity.pdbx_description
1 polymer ?
#
loop_
_entity_poly.entity_id
_entity_poly.type
_entity_poly.pdbx_seq_one_letter_code
_entity_poly.pdbx_strand_id
1 'polypeptide(L)'
;MTTPTHAATKKTLKRATSSTRQQVSFTIQADSFSNTAHQKKQLILRAKAATENGFETIGYFAAGVAAANHAGVRAPALNALSFGYVACRTAYNVAYVWLQADRRLCWVRSVVWTVGIGLITTLWVKAGNSMLAA
;
A
#
# COMPACT_ATOMS: atom_id res chain seq x y z
N MET A 1 -11.39 26.51 -70.41
CA MET A 1 -12.20 26.61 -69.18
C MET A 1 -11.65 25.58 -68.19
N THR A 2 -10.64 25.96 -67.40
CA THR A 2 -9.86 25.05 -66.54
C THR A 2 -10.45 25.01 -65.13
N THR A 3 -10.97 23.86 -64.72
CA THR A 3 -11.67 23.62 -63.47
C THR A 3 -10.71 23.63 -62.25
N PRO A 4 -10.86 24.56 -61.29
CA PRO A 4 -10.02 24.63 -60.09
C PRO A 4 -10.57 23.71 -58.99
N THR A 5 -10.74 22.41 -59.26
CA THR A 5 -11.53 21.54 -58.36
C THR A 5 -10.68 20.54 -57.55
N HIS A 6 -9.47 20.20 -57.99
CA HIS A 6 -8.65 19.16 -57.32
C HIS A 6 -7.76 19.66 -56.17
N ALA A 7 -7.36 20.94 -56.17
CA ALA A 7 -6.47 21.50 -55.14
C ALA A 7 -7.20 21.83 -53.83
N ALA A 8 -8.46 22.27 -53.91
CA ALA A 8 -9.30 22.58 -52.76
C ALA A 8 -9.58 21.32 -51.92
N THR A 9 -9.90 20.20 -52.59
CA THR A 9 -10.26 18.92 -51.94
C THR A 9 -9.12 18.34 -51.10
N LYS A 10 -7.88 18.39 -51.57
CA LYS A 10 -6.71 17.90 -50.81
C LYS A 10 -6.42 18.74 -49.57
N LYS A 11 -6.62 20.07 -49.64
CA LYS A 11 -6.42 21.00 -48.51
C LYS A 11 -7.48 20.78 -47.42
N THR A 12 -8.74 20.59 -47.83
CA THR A 12 -9.86 20.30 -46.91
C THR A 12 -9.68 18.94 -46.24
N LEU A 13 -9.25 17.91 -46.99
CA LEU A 13 -8.99 16.58 -46.43
C LEU A 13 -7.85 16.61 -45.40
N LYS A 14 -6.72 17.25 -45.70
CA LYS A 14 -5.60 17.39 -44.74
C LYS A 14 -6.00 18.13 -43.46
N ARG A 15 -6.86 19.15 -43.56
CA ARG A 15 -7.36 19.93 -42.41
C ARG A 15 -8.36 19.15 -41.57
N ALA A 16 -9.20 18.31 -42.20
CA ALA A 16 -10.08 17.39 -41.50
C ALA A 16 -9.27 16.34 -40.72
N THR A 17 -8.24 15.75 -41.33
CA THR A 17 -7.36 14.78 -40.66
C THR A 17 -6.54 15.39 -39.53
N SER A 18 -6.09 16.65 -39.63
CA SER A 18 -5.34 17.32 -38.55
C SER A 18 -6.23 17.63 -37.34
N SER A 19 -7.49 18.03 -37.59
CA SER A 19 -8.51 18.23 -36.56
C SER A 19 -8.78 16.94 -35.79
N THR A 20 -9.01 15.83 -36.49
CA THR A 20 -9.25 14.52 -35.87
C THR A 20 -8.03 14.04 -35.08
N ARG A 21 -6.80 14.23 -35.59
CA ARG A 21 -5.57 13.84 -34.86
C ARG A 21 -5.39 14.62 -33.57
N GLN A 22 -5.69 15.93 -33.58
CA GLN A 22 -5.57 16.78 -32.39
C GLN A 22 -6.61 16.39 -31.32
N GLN A 23 -7.84 16.06 -31.73
CA GLN A 23 -8.88 15.54 -30.84
C GLN A 23 -8.47 14.20 -30.21
N VAL A 24 -7.98 13.24 -31.00
CA VAL A 24 -7.51 11.94 -30.49
C VAL A 24 -6.36 12.11 -29.48
N SER A 25 -5.39 12.98 -29.77
CA SER A 25 -4.30 13.27 -28.82
C SER A 25 -4.79 13.88 -27.51
N PHE A 26 -5.80 14.76 -27.55
CA PHE A 26 -6.39 15.35 -26.35
C PHE A 26 -7.13 14.32 -25.50
N THR A 27 -7.89 13.41 -26.12
CA THR A 27 -8.59 12.32 -25.40
C THR A 27 -7.62 11.35 -24.75
N ILE A 28 -6.57 10.92 -25.46
CA ILE A 28 -5.51 10.06 -24.89
C ILE A 28 -4.85 10.72 -23.68
N GLN A 29 -4.61 12.04 -23.75
CA GLN A 29 -4.01 12.79 -22.64
C GLN A 29 -4.98 12.91 -21.45
N ALA A 30 -6.27 13.16 -21.70
CA ALA A 30 -7.30 13.18 -20.66
C ALA A 30 -7.48 11.80 -19.97
N ASP A 31 -7.45 10.71 -20.75
CA ASP A 31 -7.52 9.35 -20.23
C ASP A 31 -6.26 8.97 -19.44
N SER A 32 -5.08 9.42 -19.88
CA SER A 32 -3.83 9.21 -19.13
C SER A 32 -3.82 9.96 -17.79
N PHE A 33 -4.39 11.17 -17.75
CA PHE A 33 -4.52 11.96 -16.54
C PHE A 33 -5.53 11.34 -15.58
N SER A 34 -6.69 10.91 -16.08
CA SER A 34 -7.70 10.23 -15.27
C SER A 34 -7.15 8.93 -14.68
N ASN A 35 -6.46 8.11 -15.48
CA ASN A 35 -5.83 6.87 -15.01
C ASN A 35 -4.81 7.16 -13.90
N THR A 36 -3.94 8.16 -14.08
CA THR A 36 -2.96 8.56 -13.05
C THR A 36 -3.63 9.03 -11.75
N ALA A 37 -4.72 9.80 -11.85
CA ALA A 37 -5.49 10.24 -10.69
C ALA A 37 -6.16 9.06 -9.96
N HIS A 38 -6.73 8.11 -10.71
CA HIS A 38 -7.31 6.88 -10.16
C HIS A 38 -6.26 6.02 -9.44
N GLN A 39 -5.07 5.85 -10.01
CA GLN A 39 -3.96 5.12 -9.37
C GLN A 39 -3.55 5.78 -8.05
N LYS A 40 -3.37 7.11 -8.03
CA LYS A 40 -3.03 7.85 -6.81
C LYS A 40 -4.10 7.70 -5.73
N LYS A 41 -5.38 7.79 -6.08
CA LYS A 41 -6.49 7.59 -5.13
C LYS A 41 -6.48 6.19 -4.53
N GLN A 42 -6.21 5.16 -5.34
CA GLN A 42 -6.07 3.78 -4.87
C GLN A 42 -4.91 3.63 -3.88
N LEU A 43 -3.75 4.23 -4.16
CA LEU A 43 -2.60 4.20 -3.23
C LEU A 43 -2.94 4.85 -1.88
N ILE A 44 -3.60 6.01 -1.89
CA ILE A 44 -4.00 6.71 -0.66
C ILE A 44 -5.00 5.88 0.15
N LEU A 45 -6.00 5.29 -0.50
CA LEU A 45 -6.97 4.42 0.18
C LEU A 45 -6.29 3.20 0.81
N ARG A 46 -5.29 2.65 0.13
CA ARG A 46 -4.52 1.50 0.60
C ARG A 46 -3.59 1.84 1.76
N ALA A 47 -2.94 3.01 1.70
CA ALA A 47 -2.18 3.55 2.82
C ALA A 47 -3.08 3.80 4.04
N LYS A 48 -4.29 4.37 3.84
CA LYS A 48 -5.28 4.55 4.90
C LYS A 48 -5.67 3.22 5.55
N ALA A 49 -5.99 2.21 4.74
CA ALA A 49 -6.35 0.89 5.25
C ALA A 49 -5.21 0.21 6.03
N ALA A 50 -3.95 0.37 5.58
CA ALA A 50 -2.79 -0.15 6.29
C ALA A 50 -2.59 0.53 7.66
N THR A 51 -2.79 1.85 7.72
CA THR A 51 -2.73 2.63 8.95
C THR A 51 -3.84 2.26 9.94
N GLU A 52 -5.08 2.11 9.46
CA GLU A 52 -6.24 1.73 10.28
C GLU A 52 -6.02 0.35 10.94
N ASN A 53 -5.50 -0.62 10.20
CA ASN A 53 -5.07 -1.90 10.75
C ASN A 53 -3.91 -1.79 11.76
N GLY A 54 -3.03 -0.81 11.58
CA GLY A 54 -1.99 -0.46 12.54
C GLY A 54 -2.59 -0.08 13.90
N PHE A 55 -3.57 0.81 13.88
CA PHE A 55 -4.23 1.34 15.08
C PHE A 55 -4.97 0.28 15.90
N GLU A 56 -5.58 -0.72 15.26
CA GLU A 56 -6.28 -1.79 15.98
C GLU A 56 -5.32 -2.65 16.83
N THR A 57 -4.10 -2.87 16.36
CA THR A 57 -3.15 -3.77 17.02
C THR A 57 -2.13 -3.06 17.92
N ILE A 58 -1.89 -1.76 17.71
CA ILE A 58 -0.85 -1.04 18.45
C ILE A 58 -1.18 -0.97 19.95
N GLY A 59 -2.47 -0.86 20.29
CA GLY A 59 -2.92 -0.95 21.68
C GLY A 59 -2.64 -2.32 22.29
N TYR A 60 -2.89 -3.39 21.53
CA TYR A 60 -2.65 -4.76 21.99
C TYR A 60 -1.15 -5.05 22.19
N PHE A 61 -0.30 -4.53 21.31
CA PHE A 61 1.15 -4.58 21.44
C PHE A 61 1.64 -3.77 22.65
N ALA A 62 1.21 -2.51 22.78
CA ALA A 62 1.63 -1.63 23.88
C ALA A 62 1.24 -2.20 25.25
N ALA A 63 0.02 -2.73 25.37
CA ALA A 63 -0.43 -3.40 26.58
C ALA A 63 0.41 -4.66 26.89
N GLY A 64 0.73 -5.47 25.87
CA GLY A 64 1.59 -6.65 26.05
C GLY A 64 3.01 -6.31 26.49
N VAL A 65 3.60 -5.25 25.94
CA VAL A 65 4.92 -4.74 26.36
C VAL A 65 4.88 -4.21 27.80
N ALA A 66 3.86 -3.42 28.15
CA ALA A 66 3.70 -2.91 29.50
C ALA A 66 3.51 -4.05 30.53
N ALA A 67 2.68 -5.05 30.20
CA ALA A 67 2.48 -6.23 31.03
C ALA A 67 3.76 -7.05 31.19
N ALA A 68 4.50 -7.29 30.11
CA ALA A 68 5.77 -8.03 30.15
C ALA A 68 6.86 -7.28 30.93
N ASN A 69 6.89 -5.95 30.84
CA ASN A 69 7.78 -5.11 31.63
C ASN A 69 7.43 -5.15 33.13
N HIS A 70 6.13 -5.09 33.46
CA HIS A 70 5.66 -5.20 34.84
C HIS A 70 5.92 -6.60 35.44
N ALA A 71 5.80 -7.65 34.63
CA ALA A 71 6.05 -9.03 35.02
C ALA A 71 7.56 -9.38 35.19
N GLY A 72 8.47 -8.43 34.97
CA GLY A 72 9.91 -8.65 35.13
C GLY A 72 10.55 -9.52 34.04
N VAL A 73 9.96 -9.59 32.83
CA VAL A 73 10.56 -10.33 31.71
C VAL A 73 11.94 -9.74 31.38
N ARG A 74 12.94 -10.61 31.17
CA ARG A 74 14.31 -10.21 30.80
C ARG A 74 14.33 -9.19 29.65
N ALA A 75 14.90 -8.01 29.90
CA ALA A 75 14.97 -6.89 28.96
C ALA A 75 15.50 -7.24 27.55
N PRO A 76 16.54 -8.09 27.38
CA PRO A 76 17.01 -8.46 26.04
C PRO A 76 15.94 -9.19 25.20
N ALA A 77 15.14 -10.05 25.83
CA ALA A 77 14.09 -10.79 25.15
C ALA A 77 12.90 -9.89 24.80
N LEU A 78 12.55 -8.96 25.70
CA LEU A 78 11.47 -8.00 25.51
C LEU A 78 11.80 -6.99 24.39
N ASN A 79 13.05 -6.52 24.34
CA ASN A 79 13.54 -5.62 23.30
C ASN A 79 13.61 -6.31 21.94
N ALA A 80 14.08 -7.56 21.89
CA ALA A 80 14.12 -8.34 20.64
C ALA A 80 12.72 -8.59 20.08
N LEU A 81 11.74 -8.93 20.92
CA LEU A 81 10.34 -9.13 20.51
C LEU A 81 9.69 -7.81 20.05
N SER A 82 9.93 -6.73 20.79
CA SER A 82 9.44 -5.40 20.43
C SER A 82 10.01 -4.91 19.10
N PHE A 83 11.32 -5.07 18.90
CA PHE A 83 11.99 -4.73 17.64
C PHE A 83 11.49 -5.62 16.49
N GLY A 84 11.32 -6.91 16.71
CA GLY A 84 10.77 -7.85 15.74
C GLY A 84 9.36 -7.47 15.30
N TYR A 85 8.51 -7.01 16.22
CA TYR A 85 7.17 -6.52 15.90
C TYR A 85 7.21 -5.26 15.02
N VAL A 86 8.04 -4.28 15.39
CA VAL A 86 8.23 -3.05 14.59
C VAL A 86 8.79 -3.38 13.21
N ALA A 87 9.77 -4.29 13.11
CA ALA A 87 10.33 -4.72 11.84
C ALA A 87 9.28 -5.42 10.96
N CYS A 88 8.45 -6.31 11.51
CA CYS A 88 7.33 -6.91 10.79
C CYS A 88 6.33 -5.86 10.30
N ARG A 89 6.04 -4.83 11.11
CA ARG A 89 5.15 -3.73 10.72
C ARG A 89 5.73 -2.86 9.60
N THR A 90 7.02 -2.55 9.65
CA THR A 90 7.70 -1.85 8.56
C THR A 90 7.70 -2.70 7.29
N ALA A 91 7.99 -3.99 7.38
CA ALA A 91 7.94 -4.92 6.25
C ALA A 91 6.52 -5.02 5.66
N TYR A 92 5.48 -5.03 6.50
CA TYR A 92 4.08 -5.00 6.05
C TYR A 92 3.78 -3.75 5.22
N ASN A 93 4.15 -2.57 5.73
CA ASN A 93 3.91 -1.31 5.04
C ASN A 93 4.69 -1.21 3.72
N VAL A 94 5.95 -1.65 3.71
CA VAL A 94 6.78 -1.70 2.50
C VAL A 94 6.17 -2.65 1.47
N ALA A 95 5.77 -3.86 1.88
CA ALA A 95 5.07 -4.80 1.01
C ALA A 95 3.75 -4.21 0.48
N TYR A 96 3.01 -3.45 1.28
CA TYR A 96 1.76 -2.85 0.83
C TYR A 96 1.97 -1.80 -0.28
N VAL A 97 3.02 -0.99 -0.18
CA VAL A 97 3.29 0.12 -1.12
C VAL A 97 4.00 -0.38 -2.38
N TRP A 98 4.98 -1.27 -2.24
CA TRP A 98 5.85 -1.69 -3.36
C TRP A 98 5.36 -2.94 -4.08
N LEU A 99 4.67 -3.84 -3.38
CA LEU A 99 4.44 -5.20 -3.86
C LEU A 99 3.08 -5.38 -4.55
N GLN A 100 2.20 -4.38 -4.48
CA GLN A 100 0.86 -4.42 -5.08
C GLN A 100 0.82 -4.21 -6.60
N ALA A 101 1.97 -4.00 -7.26
CA ALA A 101 2.07 -4.20 -8.70
C ALA A 101 1.78 -5.67 -9.10
N ASP A 102 2.01 -6.61 -8.18
CA ASP A 102 1.89 -8.04 -8.44
C ASP A 102 0.74 -8.70 -7.65
N ARG A 103 -0.29 -9.14 -8.38
CA ARG A 103 -1.44 -9.91 -7.86
C ARG A 103 -1.03 -11.19 -7.11
N ARG A 104 0.18 -11.71 -7.37
CA ARG A 104 0.71 -12.95 -6.74
C ARG A 104 1.07 -12.79 -5.26
N LEU A 105 1.14 -11.56 -4.74
CA LEU A 105 1.63 -11.29 -3.38
C LEU A 105 0.52 -10.96 -2.38
N CYS A 106 -0.74 -11.24 -2.75
CA CYS A 106 -1.91 -11.12 -1.88
C CYS A 106 -1.78 -11.91 -0.57
N TRP A 107 -1.05 -13.03 -0.56
CA TRP A 107 -0.84 -13.87 0.62
C TRP A 107 0.13 -13.28 1.64
N VAL A 108 1.04 -12.39 1.22
CA VAL A 108 2.05 -11.77 2.09
C VAL A 108 1.39 -10.94 3.20
N ARG A 109 0.28 -10.27 2.88
CA ARG A 109 -0.52 -9.52 3.85
C ARG A 109 -0.99 -10.39 5.00
N SER A 110 -1.52 -11.57 4.69
CA SER A 110 -2.03 -12.49 5.70
C SER A 110 -0.91 -13.08 6.54
N VAL A 111 0.19 -13.51 5.90
CA VAL A 111 1.35 -14.07 6.63
C VAL A 111 1.97 -13.05 7.58
N VAL A 112 2.22 -11.83 7.10
CA VAL A 112 2.84 -10.79 7.95
C VAL A 112 1.89 -10.37 9.08
N TRP A 113 0.58 -10.34 8.84
CA TRP A 113 -0.40 -10.09 9.91
C TRP A 113 -0.39 -11.21 10.96
N THR A 114 -0.40 -12.48 10.53
CA THR A 114 -0.33 -13.63 11.45
C THR A 114 0.97 -13.64 12.25
N VAL A 115 2.12 -13.34 11.64
CA VAL A 115 3.40 -13.22 12.34
C VAL A 115 3.36 -12.08 13.36
N GLY A 116 2.81 -10.92 12.98
CA GLY A 116 2.65 -9.78 13.89
C GLY A 116 1.81 -10.12 15.12
N ILE A 117 0.68 -10.80 14.93
CA ILE A 117 -0.18 -11.27 16.03
C ILE A 117 0.56 -12.31 16.87
N GLY A 118 1.26 -13.26 16.25
CA GLY A 118 2.07 -14.25 16.96
C GLY A 118 3.12 -13.62 17.88
N LEU A 119 3.81 -12.57 17.41
CA LEU A 119 4.77 -11.82 18.23
C LEU A 119 4.10 -11.15 19.45
N ILE A 120 2.94 -10.52 19.27
CA ILE A 120 2.21 -9.92 20.39
C ILE A 120 1.75 -11.00 21.37
N THR A 121 1.18 -12.11 20.89
CA THR A 121 0.77 -13.24 21.74
C THR A 121 1.96 -13.81 22.52
N THR A 122 3.15 -13.90 21.92
CA THR A 122 4.34 -14.39 22.64
C THR A 122 4.79 -13.45 23.76
N LEU A 123 4.59 -12.13 23.62
CA LEU A 123 4.82 -11.16 24.70
C LEU A 123 3.89 -11.44 25.88
N TRP A 124 2.60 -11.65 25.62
CA TRP A 124 1.61 -11.96 26.64
C TRP A 124 1.90 -13.30 27.34
N VAL A 125 2.25 -14.34 26.60
CA VAL A 125 2.62 -15.64 27.18
C VAL A 125 3.86 -15.52 28.06
N LYS A 126 4.89 -14.78 27.62
CA LYS A 126 6.09 -14.54 28.43
C LYS A 126 5.81 -13.73 29.69
N ALA A 127 4.92 -12.74 29.61
CA ALA A 127 4.47 -11.98 30.78
C ALA A 127 3.79 -12.92 31.80
N GLY A 128 2.84 -13.74 31.35
CA GLY A 128 2.14 -14.70 32.21
C GLY A 128 3.09 -15.73 32.85
N ASN A 129 4.00 -16.31 32.07
CA ASN A 129 4.97 -17.26 32.58
C ASN A 129 5.92 -16.64 33.62
N SER A 130 6.30 -15.36 33.45
CA SER A 130 7.17 -14.69 34.42
C SER A 130 6.43 -14.37 35.71
N MET A 131 5.15 -14.02 35.64
CA MET A 131 4.32 -13.83 36.84
C MET A 131 4.01 -15.12 37.59
N LEU A 132 3.85 -16.25 36.90
CA LEU A 132 3.66 -17.55 37.54
C LEU A 132 4.94 -18.08 38.21
N ALA A 133 6.11 -17.62 37.76
CA ALA A 133 7.40 -18.01 38.30
C ALA A 133 7.92 -17.06 39.39
N ALA A 134 7.19 -15.98 39.69
CA ALA A 134 7.49 -14.98 40.73
C ALA A 134 6.73 -15.29 42.03
#